data_AF-A0A653PAP1-F1
#
_entry.id   AF-A0A653PAP1-F1
#
_cell.length_a   1.000
_cell.length_b   1.000
_cell.length_c   1.000
_cell.angle_alpha   90.00
_cell.angle_beta   90.00
_cell.angle_gamma   90.00
#
_symmetry.space_group_name_H-M   'P 1'
#
loop_
_entity.id
_entity.type
_entity.pdbx_description
1 polymer ?
#
loop_
_entity_poly.entity_id
_entity_poly.type
_entity_poly.pdbx_seq_one_letter_code
_entity_poly.pdbx_strand_id
1 'polypeptide(L)'
;MSAPVIAAIVAVILAIIGIIGIIVPVLPGSITIVIGFLVWAIFAGSWPVWAAFAVGAALLITGMIIGWVLTGRGLRKKQVPNRSVLIGLGVGIIGLFVLPAFGLPIGFAVGLVASEYWRVREFRAALDSSWTAVKALGLGMVIELMCALVATTILAISIFVHFVWL
;
A
#
# COMPACT_ATOMS: atom_id res chain seq x y z
N MET A 1 18.28 -16.63 -20.68
CA MET A 1 16.86 -16.58 -20.28
C MET A 1 16.10 -15.82 -21.35
N SER A 2 14.90 -16.26 -21.74
CA SER A 2 14.09 -15.52 -22.73
C SER A 2 13.52 -14.23 -22.11
N ALA A 3 13.24 -13.22 -22.96
CA ALA A 3 12.73 -11.93 -22.50
C ALA A 3 11.43 -12.03 -21.66
N PRO A 4 10.44 -12.88 -22.01
CA PRO A 4 9.24 -13.06 -21.18
C PRO A 4 9.56 -13.62 -19.78
N VAL A 5 10.51 -14.54 -19.65
CA VAL A 5 10.91 -15.10 -18.35
C VAL A 5 11.49 -14.01 -17.45
N ILE A 6 12.35 -13.15 -18.00
CA ILE A 6 12.93 -12.02 -17.25
C ILE A 6 11.81 -11.06 -16.83
N ALA A 7 10.88 -10.74 -17.73
CA ALA A 7 9.75 -9.86 -17.43
C ALA A 7 8.84 -10.42 -16.33
N ALA A 8 8.56 -11.73 -16.34
CA ALA A 8 7.78 -12.39 -15.28
C ALA A 8 8.45 -12.26 -13.92
N ILE A 9 9.77 -12.51 -13.85
CA ILE A 9 10.54 -12.37 -12.60
C ILE A 9 10.50 -10.93 -12.10
N VAL A 10 10.76 -9.96 -12.99
CA VAL A 10 10.70 -8.53 -12.64
C VAL A 10 9.31 -8.15 -12.15
N ALA A 11 8.25 -8.61 -12.81
CA ALA A 11 6.87 -8.33 -12.42
C ALA A 11 6.53 -8.90 -11.03
N VAL A 12 6.95 -10.13 -10.74
CA VAL A 12 6.75 -10.76 -9.41
C VAL A 12 7.53 -10.02 -8.33
N ILE A 13 8.79 -9.66 -8.59
CA ILE A 13 9.61 -8.88 -7.64
C ILE A 13 8.94 -7.54 -7.34
N LEU A 14 8.52 -6.81 -8.38
CA LEU A 14 7.83 -5.54 -8.23
C LEU A 14 6.47 -5.68 -7.52
N ALA A 15 5.76 -6.79 -7.74
CA ALA A 15 4.53 -7.09 -7.01
C ALA A 15 4.79 -7.28 -5.51
N ILE A 16 5.83 -8.04 -5.14
CA ILE A 16 6.24 -8.23 -3.74
C ILE A 16 6.66 -6.91 -3.10
N ILE A 17 7.50 -6.11 -3.78
CA ILE A 17 7.91 -4.79 -3.30
C ILE A 17 6.70 -3.88 -3.15
N GLY A 18 5.76 -3.91 -4.09
CA GLY A 18 4.53 -3.13 -4.04
C GLY A 18 3.64 -3.50 -2.87
N ILE A 19 3.45 -4.81 -2.60
CA ILE A 19 2.72 -5.30 -1.42
C ILE A 19 3.39 -4.82 -0.13
N ILE A 20 4.71 -4.93 -0.03
CA ILE A 20 5.48 -4.42 1.11
C ILE A 20 5.30 -2.90 1.24
N GLY A 21 5.31 -2.15 0.13
CA GLY A 21 5.08 -0.70 0.11
C GLY A 21 3.66 -0.27 0.50
N ILE A 22 2.66 -1.14 0.33
CA ILE A 22 1.32 -0.91 0.89
C ILE A 22 1.35 -1.13 2.41
N ILE A 23 2.00 -2.19 2.88
CA ILE A 23 2.14 -2.53 4.32
C ILE A 23 3.01 -1.51 5.07
N VAL A 24 4.03 -1.00 4.41
CA VAL A 24 5.00 -0.04 4.93
C VAL A 24 4.79 1.23 4.11
N PRO A 25 4.00 2.21 4.60
CA PRO A 25 3.50 3.37 3.86
C PRO A 25 4.58 4.42 3.55
N VAL A 26 5.73 3.95 3.06
CA VAL A 26 6.91 4.70 2.66
C VAL A 26 7.01 4.75 1.14
N LEU A 27 6.44 3.76 0.43
CA LEU A 27 6.49 3.62 -1.03
C LEU A 27 5.10 3.60 -1.65
N PRO A 28 4.90 4.14 -2.87
CA PRO A 28 3.65 4.02 -3.60
C PRO A 28 3.47 2.57 -4.12
N GLY A 29 3.00 1.69 -3.22
CA GLY A 29 2.99 0.26 -3.45
C GLY A 29 2.15 -0.15 -4.67
N SER A 30 0.90 0.32 -4.77
CA SER A 30 0.03 0.02 -5.92
C SER A 30 0.63 0.43 -7.27
N ILE A 31 1.30 1.59 -7.33
CA ILE A 31 1.98 2.06 -8.54
C ILE A 31 3.12 1.10 -8.93
N THR A 32 3.87 0.61 -7.94
CA THR A 32 4.96 -0.35 -8.16
C THR A 32 4.43 -1.66 -8.78
N ILE A 33 3.29 -2.15 -8.30
CA ILE A 33 2.64 -3.35 -8.87
C ILE A 33 2.15 -3.09 -10.30
N VAL A 34 1.53 -1.93 -10.57
CA VAL A 34 1.10 -1.55 -11.92
C VAL A 34 2.28 -1.53 -12.89
N ILE A 35 3.42 -0.97 -12.49
CA ILE A 35 4.63 -0.94 -13.32
C ILE A 35 5.11 -2.37 -13.61
N GLY A 36 5.18 -3.23 -12.60
CA GLY A 36 5.57 -4.63 -12.80
C GLY A 36 4.64 -5.38 -13.74
N PHE A 37 3.34 -5.22 -13.56
CA PHE A 37 2.34 -5.85 -14.43
C PHE A 37 2.44 -5.30 -15.87
N LEU A 38 2.67 -3.99 -16.04
CA LEU A 38 2.85 -3.40 -17.36
C LEU A 38 4.11 -3.96 -18.07
N VAL A 39 5.22 -4.10 -17.35
CA VAL A 39 6.43 -4.74 -17.88
C VAL A 39 6.11 -6.15 -18.37
N TRP A 40 5.41 -6.95 -17.57
CA TRP A 40 4.95 -8.27 -17.99
C TRP A 40 4.10 -8.22 -19.27
N ALA A 41 3.13 -7.30 -19.35
CA ALA A 41 2.25 -7.17 -20.50
C ALA A 41 2.97 -6.80 -21.80
N ILE A 42 3.96 -5.91 -21.71
CA ILE A 42 4.76 -5.49 -22.86
C ILE A 42 5.58 -6.66 -23.42
N PHE A 43 6.25 -7.43 -22.56
CA PHE A 43 7.18 -8.47 -22.99
C PHE A 43 6.52 -9.81 -23.31
N ALA A 44 5.38 -10.12 -22.68
CA ALA A 44 4.58 -11.30 -23.04
C ALA A 44 3.75 -11.06 -24.31
N GLY A 45 3.29 -9.83 -24.54
CA GLY A 45 2.77 -9.35 -25.83
C GLY A 45 1.44 -9.94 -26.32
N SER A 46 0.85 -10.90 -25.62
CA SER A 46 -0.39 -11.55 -26.05
C SER A 46 -1.66 -10.84 -25.57
N TRP A 47 -2.75 -10.96 -26.34
CA TRP A 47 -4.04 -10.34 -26.01
C TRP A 47 -4.57 -10.71 -24.61
N PRO A 48 -4.57 -12.01 -24.18
CA PRO A 48 -5.00 -12.37 -22.83
C PRO A 48 -4.20 -11.69 -21.71
N VAL A 49 -2.90 -11.45 -21.93
CA VAL A 49 -2.05 -10.77 -20.94
C VAL A 49 -2.41 -9.29 -20.82
N TRP A 50 -2.66 -8.60 -21.93
CA TRP A 50 -3.10 -7.21 -21.91
C TRP A 50 -4.48 -7.05 -21.23
N ALA A 51 -5.40 -7.98 -21.44
CA ALA A 51 -6.69 -7.99 -20.75
C ALA A 51 -6.50 -8.17 -19.22
N ALA A 52 -5.62 -9.10 -18.81
CA ALA A 52 -5.28 -9.30 -17.40
C ALA A 52 -4.66 -8.04 -16.76
N PHE A 53 -3.75 -7.37 -17.48
CA PHE A 53 -3.17 -6.11 -17.05
C PHE A 53 -4.23 -5.02 -16.86
N ALA A 54 -5.14 -4.84 -17.81
CA ALA A 54 -6.18 -3.83 -17.72
C ALA A 54 -7.06 -4.02 -16.47
N VAL A 55 -7.47 -5.25 -16.18
CA VAL A 55 -8.25 -5.57 -14.97
C VAL A 55 -7.42 -5.36 -13.70
N GLY A 56 -6.18 -5.87 -13.67
CA GLY A 56 -5.28 -5.70 -12.52
C GLY A 56 -4.96 -4.24 -12.22
N ALA A 57 -4.68 -3.44 -13.25
CA ALA A 57 -4.43 -2.00 -13.13
C ALA A 57 -5.67 -1.26 -12.62
N ALA A 58 -6.86 -1.57 -13.13
CA ALA A 58 -8.10 -0.97 -12.65
C ALA A 58 -8.33 -1.26 -11.15
N LEU A 59 -8.08 -2.48 -10.70
CA LEU A 59 -8.15 -2.85 -9.27
C LEU A 59 -7.15 -2.05 -8.43
N LEU A 60 -5.88 -1.99 -8.84
CA LEU A 60 -4.82 -1.29 -8.12
C LEU A 60 -5.10 0.21 -8.02
N ILE A 61 -5.52 0.85 -9.11
CA ILE A 61 -5.88 2.26 -9.14
C ILE A 61 -7.10 2.52 -8.25
N THR A 62 -8.11 1.65 -8.30
CA THR A 62 -9.32 1.77 -7.47
C THR A 62 -8.99 1.63 -5.99
N GLY A 63 -8.20 0.62 -5.60
CA GLY A 63 -7.74 0.41 -4.23
C GLY A 63 -6.97 1.62 -3.70
N MET A 64 -6.04 2.15 -4.50
CA MET A 64 -5.26 3.35 -4.17
C MET A 64 -6.16 4.58 -3.99
N ILE A 65 -7.13 4.81 -4.88
CA ILE A 65 -8.07 5.94 -4.76
C ILE A 65 -8.92 5.81 -3.50
N ILE A 66 -9.48 4.62 -3.23
CA ILE A 66 -10.29 4.38 -2.04
C ILE A 66 -9.44 4.61 -0.78
N GLY A 67 -8.23 4.06 -0.72
CA GLY A 67 -7.30 4.24 0.39
C GLY A 67 -6.98 5.72 0.64
N TRP A 68 -6.71 6.46 -0.43
CA TRP A 68 -6.42 7.89 -0.35
C TRP A 68 -7.62 8.72 0.12
N VAL A 69 -8.81 8.44 -0.41
CA VAL A 69 -10.06 9.13 -0.02
C VAL A 69 -10.44 8.82 1.42
N LEU A 70 -10.38 7.57 1.86
CA LEU A 70 -10.71 7.18 3.24
C LEU A 70 -9.73 7.78 4.24
N THR A 71 -8.44 7.74 3.94
CA THR A 71 -7.39 8.38 4.74
C THR A 71 -7.62 9.88 4.85
N GLY A 72 -7.80 10.57 3.72
CA GLY A 72 -8.00 12.02 3.69
C GLY A 72 -9.27 12.44 4.43
N ARG A 73 -10.38 11.71 4.27
CA ARG A 73 -11.64 11.98 4.99
C ARG A 73 -11.50 11.74 6.49
N GLY A 74 -10.81 10.68 6.89
CA GLY A 74 -10.58 10.34 8.30
C GLY A 74 -9.77 11.40 9.04
N LEU A 75 -8.67 11.86 8.43
CA LEU A 75 -7.82 12.91 8.99
C LEU A 75 -8.55 14.25 9.11
N ARG A 76 -9.31 14.64 8.08
CA ARG A 76 -10.07 15.91 8.07
C ARG A 76 -11.19 15.95 9.11
N LYS A 77 -11.88 14.83 9.36
CA LYS A 77 -12.99 14.77 10.34
C LYS A 77 -12.59 15.15 11.77
N LYS A 78 -11.34 14.87 12.17
CA LYS A 78 -10.82 15.19 13.50
C LYS A 78 -9.79 16.33 13.50
N GLN A 79 -9.67 17.04 12.36
CA GLN A 79 -8.69 18.11 12.16
C GLN A 79 -7.27 17.72 12.56
N VAL A 80 -6.90 16.45 12.35
CA VAL A 80 -5.55 15.97 12.67
C VAL A 80 -4.57 16.66 11.72
N PRO A 81 -3.64 17.49 12.22
CA PRO A 81 -2.71 18.19 11.35
C PRO A 81 -1.77 17.20 10.66
N ASN A 82 -1.44 17.46 9.39
CA ASN A 82 -0.46 16.66 8.65
C ASN A 82 0.87 16.54 9.39
N ARG A 83 1.24 17.56 10.19
CA ARG A 83 2.44 17.53 11.03
C ARG A 83 2.41 16.38 12.05
N SER A 84 1.27 16.12 12.69
CA SER A 84 1.13 15.01 13.63
C SER A 84 1.26 13.65 12.94
N VAL A 85 0.73 13.54 11.71
CA VAL A 85 0.89 12.33 10.87
C VAL A 85 2.35 12.13 10.45
N LEU A 86 3.05 13.19 10.05
CA LEU A 86 4.48 13.15 9.71
C LEU A 86 5.36 12.76 10.90
N ILE A 87 5.05 13.28 12.09
CA ILE A 87 5.74 12.89 13.33
C ILE A 87 5.47 11.42 13.64
N GLY A 88 4.21 10.99 13.58
CA GLY A 88 3.82 9.59 13.70
C GLY A 88 4.62 8.71 12.74
N LEU A 89 4.69 9.08 11.45
CA LEU A 89 5.44 8.33 10.45
C LEU A 89 6.94 8.26 10.79
N GLY A 90 7.55 9.36 11.20
CA GLY A 90 8.95 9.39 11.62
C GLY A 90 9.22 8.47 12.82
N VAL A 91 8.36 8.52 13.85
CA VAL A 91 8.45 7.63 15.02
C VAL A 91 8.20 6.17 14.62
N GLY A 92 7.28 5.92 13.68
CA GLY A 92 7.05 4.59 13.12
C GLY A 92 8.27 4.02 12.40
N ILE A 93 8.95 4.83 11.59
CA ILE A 93 10.19 4.42 10.92
C ILE A 93 11.27 4.07 11.94
N ILE A 94 11.45 4.88 12.99
CA ILE A 94 12.37 4.56 14.09
C ILE A 94 11.94 3.26 14.78
N GLY A 95 10.64 3.11 15.05
CA GLY A 95 10.06 1.93 15.67
C GLY A 95 10.34 0.65 14.87
N LEU A 96 10.35 0.70 13.54
CA LEU A 96 10.67 -0.45 12.68
C LEU A 96 12.05 -1.05 12.98
N PHE A 97 13.04 -0.22 13.33
CA PHE A 97 14.39 -0.68 13.71
C PHE A 97 14.44 -1.24 15.13
N VAL A 98 13.55 -0.79 16.02
CA VAL A 98 13.47 -1.25 17.41
C VAL A 98 12.70 -2.57 17.49
N LEU A 99 11.58 -2.66 16.78
CA LEU A 99 10.69 -3.82 16.77
C LEU A 99 10.36 -4.19 15.31
N PRO A 100 11.05 -5.18 14.72
CA PRO A 100 10.78 -5.61 13.37
C PRO A 100 9.30 -6.02 13.17
N ALA A 101 8.77 -5.77 11.98
CA ALA A 101 7.37 -5.98 11.56
C ALA A 101 6.30 -5.10 12.24
N PHE A 102 6.31 -4.93 13.56
CA PHE A 102 5.26 -4.20 14.30
C PHE A 102 5.65 -2.78 14.70
N GLY A 103 6.93 -2.44 14.61
CA GLY A 103 7.47 -1.17 15.05
C GLY A 103 6.91 0.03 14.30
N LEU A 104 6.56 -0.14 13.02
CA LEU A 104 5.98 0.95 12.22
C LEU A 104 4.52 1.25 12.60
N PRO A 105 3.59 0.28 12.64
CA PRO A 105 2.23 0.53 13.13
C PRO A 105 2.20 1.07 14.57
N ILE A 106 3.01 0.47 15.46
CA ILE A 106 3.05 0.84 16.88
C ILE A 106 3.69 2.22 17.04
N GLY A 107 4.85 2.45 16.44
CA GLY A 107 5.55 3.72 16.50
C GLY A 107 4.74 4.85 15.85
N PHE A 108 4.01 4.57 14.76
CA PHE A 108 3.08 5.52 14.18
C PHE A 108 1.98 5.92 15.16
N ALA A 109 1.31 4.94 15.78
CA ALA A 109 0.25 5.19 16.74
C ALA A 109 0.77 5.99 17.95
N VAL A 110 1.92 5.60 18.51
CA VAL A 110 2.54 6.29 19.66
C VAL A 110 2.97 7.70 19.28
N GLY A 111 3.64 7.89 18.15
CA GLY A 111 4.09 9.21 17.68
C GLY A 111 2.92 10.15 17.38
N LEU A 112 1.83 9.61 16.84
CA LEU A 112 0.62 10.38 16.58
C LEU A 112 -0.05 10.83 17.90
N VAL A 113 -0.23 9.91 18.86
CA VAL A 113 -0.78 10.23 20.18
C VAL A 113 0.09 11.25 20.92
N ALA A 114 1.42 11.08 20.89
CA ALA A 114 2.35 12.00 21.53
C ALA A 114 2.28 13.41 20.90
N SER A 115 2.25 13.50 19.57
CA SER A 115 2.11 14.77 18.85
C SER A 115 0.77 15.46 19.16
N GLU A 116 -0.33 14.71 19.15
CA GLU A 116 -1.66 15.26 19.48
C GLU A 116 -1.77 15.65 20.96
N TYR A 117 -1.13 14.91 21.87
CA TYR A 117 -1.06 15.28 23.29
C TYR A 117 -0.34 16.61 23.49
N TRP A 118 0.75 16.86 22.77
CA TRP A 118 1.47 18.14 22.86
C TRP A 118 0.63 19.32 22.35
N ARG A 119 -0.28 19.07 21.40
CA ARG A 119 -1.19 20.08 20.84
C ARG A 119 -2.37 20.39 21.75
N VAL A 120 -3.05 19.34 22.26
CA VAL A 120 -4.33 19.48 22.98
C VAL A 120 -4.13 19.52 24.51
N ARG A 121 -2.99 19.02 25.01
CA ARG A 121 -2.64 18.90 26.44
C ARG A 121 -3.66 18.11 27.29
N GLU A 122 -4.53 17.33 26.64
CA GLU A 122 -5.53 16.46 27.26
C GLU A 122 -5.41 15.07 26.64
N PHE A 123 -5.16 14.06 27.48
CA PHE A 123 -4.77 12.74 27.02
C PHE A 123 -5.93 11.97 26.39
N ARG A 124 -7.15 12.10 26.92
CA ARG A 124 -8.32 11.39 26.37
C ARG A 124 -8.68 11.90 24.98
N ALA A 125 -8.66 13.22 24.78
CA ALA A 125 -8.89 13.86 23.50
C ALA A 125 -7.80 13.50 22.48
N ALA A 126 -6.53 13.47 22.89
CA ALA A 126 -5.43 13.04 22.03
C ALA A 126 -5.56 11.58 21.59
N LEU A 127 -5.97 10.68 22.49
CA LEU A 127 -6.22 9.28 22.18
C LEU A 127 -7.39 9.10 21.21
N ASP A 128 -8.54 9.73 21.46
CA ASP A 128 -9.73 9.57 20.60
C ASP A 128 -9.50 10.10 19.17
N SER A 129 -8.81 11.24 19.07
CA SER A 129 -8.38 11.82 17.80
C SER A 129 -7.43 10.89 17.03
N SER A 130 -6.39 10.40 17.71
CA SER A 130 -5.36 9.54 17.11
C SER A 130 -5.92 8.17 16.73
N TRP A 131 -6.78 7.59 17.56
CA TRP A 131 -7.41 6.30 17.30
C TRP A 131 -8.30 6.32 16.05
N THR A 132 -9.04 7.42 15.86
CA THR A 132 -9.84 7.63 14.66
C THR A 132 -8.96 7.73 13.41
N ALA A 133 -7.84 8.46 13.49
CA ALA A 133 -6.89 8.58 12.40
C ALA A 133 -6.21 7.24 12.06
N VAL A 134 -5.73 6.51 13.07
CA VAL A 134 -5.14 5.17 12.89
C VAL A 134 -6.14 4.20 12.23
N LYS A 135 -7.41 4.21 12.65
CA LYS A 135 -8.46 3.39 12.03
C LYS A 135 -8.71 3.76 10.57
N ALA A 136 -8.78 5.05 10.25
CA ALA A 136 -9.01 5.50 8.89
C ALA A 136 -7.85 5.12 7.96
N LEU A 137 -6.61 5.30 8.42
CA LEU A 137 -5.40 4.89 7.73
C LEU A 137 -5.36 3.38 7.52
N GLY A 138 -5.57 2.61 8.59
CA GLY A 138 -5.57 1.14 8.54
C GLY A 138 -6.68 0.58 7.65
N LEU A 139 -7.86 1.17 7.65
CA LEU A 139 -8.96 0.73 6.77
C LEU A 139 -8.64 0.99 5.29
N GLY A 140 -8.12 2.18 4.97
CA GLY A 140 -7.70 2.49 3.60
C GLY A 140 -6.62 1.53 3.09
N MET A 141 -5.64 1.26 3.95
CA MET A 141 -4.56 0.32 3.71
C MET A 141 -5.03 -1.11 3.47
N VAL A 142 -5.97 -1.63 4.30
CA VAL A 142 -6.53 -2.97 4.13
C VAL A 142 -7.24 -3.10 2.78
N ILE A 143 -8.04 -2.10 2.40
CA ILE A 143 -8.76 -2.12 1.12
C ILE A 143 -7.76 -2.11 -0.04
N GLU A 144 -6.76 -1.23 0.01
CA GLU A 144 -5.71 -1.17 -1.01
C GLU A 144 -4.96 -2.50 -1.12
N LEU A 145 -4.61 -3.11 0.01
CA LEU A 145 -3.95 -4.41 0.07
C LEU A 145 -4.81 -5.52 -0.54
N MET A 146 -6.11 -5.55 -0.25
CA MET A 146 -7.02 -6.54 -0.83
C MET A 146 -7.09 -6.41 -2.36
N CYS A 147 -7.21 -5.19 -2.88
CA CYS A 147 -7.16 -4.94 -4.33
C CYS A 147 -5.82 -5.39 -4.93
N ALA A 148 -4.70 -5.10 -4.25
CA ALA A 148 -3.37 -5.49 -4.68
C ALA A 148 -3.16 -7.01 -4.69
N LEU A 149 -3.66 -7.74 -3.70
CA LEU A 149 -3.60 -9.20 -3.65
C LEU A 149 -4.41 -9.84 -4.78
N VAL A 150 -5.61 -9.34 -5.07
CA VAL A 150 -6.41 -9.79 -6.21
C VAL A 150 -5.68 -9.50 -7.52
N ALA A 151 -5.17 -8.29 -7.72
CA ALA A 151 -4.42 -7.92 -8.92
C ALA A 151 -3.15 -8.77 -9.11
N THR A 152 -2.43 -9.06 -8.03
CA THR A 152 -1.23 -9.93 -8.05
C THR A 152 -1.59 -11.38 -8.36
N THR A 153 -2.76 -11.85 -7.91
CA THR A 153 -3.28 -13.17 -8.29
C THR A 153 -3.59 -13.23 -9.78
N ILE A 154 -4.21 -12.18 -10.33
CA ILE A 154 -4.46 -12.06 -11.78
C ILE A 154 -3.14 -12.06 -12.56
N LEU A 155 -2.11 -11.34 -12.08
CA LEU A 155 -0.76 -11.38 -12.65
C LEU A 155 -0.19 -12.80 -12.65
N ALA A 156 -0.26 -13.51 -11.53
CA ALA A 156 0.26 -14.88 -11.43
C ALA A 156 -0.46 -15.85 -12.38
N ILE A 157 -1.80 -15.75 -12.49
CA ILE A 157 -2.59 -16.53 -13.44
C ILE A 157 -2.21 -16.16 -14.89
N SER A 158 -2.03 -14.86 -15.18
CA SER A 158 -1.61 -14.40 -16.51
C SER A 158 -0.25 -14.96 -16.91
N ILE A 159 0.72 -14.96 -16.00
CA ILE A 159 2.04 -15.58 -16.18
C ILE A 159 1.91 -17.07 -16.46
N PHE A 160 1.15 -17.78 -15.62
CA PHE A 160 0.93 -19.21 -15.77
C PHE A 160 0.28 -19.56 -17.11
N VAL A 161 -0.80 -18.86 -17.48
CA VAL A 161 -1.51 -19.10 -18.74
C VAL A 161 -0.60 -18.86 -19.94
N HIS A 162 0.23 -17.81 -19.91
CA HIS A 162 1.16 -17.54 -20.99
C HIS A 162 2.16 -18.69 -21.18
N PHE A 163 2.84 -19.14 -20.13
CA PHE A 163 3.85 -20.20 -20.29
C PHE A 163 3.29 -21.59 -20.57
N VAL A 164 2.02 -21.85 -20.27
CA VAL A 164 1.39 -23.16 -20.50
C VAL A 164 0.70 -23.23 -21.86
N TRP A 165 0.12 -22.13 -22.35
CA TRP A 165 -0.79 -22.15 -23.49
C TRP A 165 -0.44 -21.21 -24.64
N LEU A 166 0.54 -20.31 -24.50
CA LEU A 166 0.90 -19.28 -25.48
C LEU A 166 2.38 -19.34 -25.88
#